data_AF-A0A6A5HY27-F1
#
_entry.id   AF-A0A6A5HY27-F1
#
_cell.length_a   1.000
_cell.length_b   1.000
_cell.length_c   1.000
_cell.angle_alpha   90.00
_cell.angle_beta   90.00
_cell.angle_gamma   90.00
#
_symmetry.space_group_name_H-M   'P 1'
#
loop_
_entity.id
_entity.type
_entity.pdbx_description
1 polymer ?
#
loop_
_entity_poly.entity_id
_entity_poly.type
_entity_poly.pdbx_seq_one_letter_code
_entity_poly.pdbx_strand_id
1 'polypeptide(L)'
;MHPLLLLLLFSILFPNGSADSTCCAYQQLNNSNIKNYINPSNPFYKTLTSTQLRTPEVNFTSDCHITMYCENGSSVLTFDDTGLGKMYNSPIATGECDPTTREVTMLIQDPSENEFTYTQLLGTCLVKEKCECTAIALDSLNIGGFIDSTSPFYSQMTSSDSKLPFISVSGCTTSMTCASGYSLLLFDDTGLGKVFETLSASGQCIAKTNKWKVDTGSRVRLTTFNQMYGICVVNDSGNPPAVLTSTTIPTTTTVNAECTPSSSKTVVYAYSNDMDAEEFSDYWSYEHSWQNPKNLDRSWIKFANIRFDTVNEDSIQYHNTWDELDLSIRARLPDPSLGFNTSATGSDVLKTIEKFVDNTEAPLCGARMFIFVERYPNEVNIDRLVAKLRAHHILLFIYVTDTPTGGLHSETLYDLSSRTNGMCMFYKDARSLESNAAIRGQKLHYATNPKVSGRGSVQLPVPQVPSLAGFSFHLVVEDGPLKFFEGVNLSWIYSTWPEPMVQAVDLKYTFNYGIIDLWQVDSLSNLSMQYSYSDEKVRTVQVRLYNYDPLLSWPAYED
;
A
#
# COMPACT_ATOMS: atom_id res chain seq x y z
N MET A 1 -37.12 64.54 21.74
CA MET A 1 -35.87 64.67 20.95
C MET A 1 -35.14 63.32 21.00
N HIS A 2 -35.10 62.62 19.87
CA HIS A 2 -34.32 61.39 19.66
C HIS A 2 -32.87 61.75 19.33
N PRO A 3 -31.87 60.92 19.66
CA PRO A 3 -30.57 60.95 18.99
C PRO A 3 -30.45 59.81 17.96
N LEU A 4 -30.11 60.23 16.73
CA LEU A 4 -29.45 59.46 15.69
C LEU A 4 -28.06 59.01 16.17
N LEU A 5 -27.59 57.84 15.75
CA LEU A 5 -26.16 57.61 15.54
C LEU A 5 -25.89 56.80 14.26
N LEU A 6 -25.11 57.46 13.40
CA LEU A 6 -24.55 57.06 12.11
C LEU A 6 -23.87 55.68 12.12
N LEU A 7 -24.17 54.86 11.12
CA LEU A 7 -23.33 53.75 10.67
C LEU A 7 -22.68 54.12 9.33
N LEU A 8 -21.36 54.13 9.32
CA LEU A 8 -20.49 54.45 8.18
C LEU A 8 -20.59 53.40 7.08
N LEU A 9 -20.91 53.85 5.86
CA LEU A 9 -20.67 53.12 4.62
C LEU A 9 -19.15 53.08 4.34
N PHE A 10 -18.60 51.88 4.26
CA PHE A 10 -17.35 51.61 3.54
C PHE A 10 -17.69 50.91 2.23
N SER A 11 -17.73 51.68 1.14
CA SER A 11 -17.75 51.18 -0.23
C SER A 11 -16.31 50.92 -0.67
N ILE A 12 -15.91 49.64 -0.70
CA ILE A 12 -14.70 49.19 -1.39
C ILE A 12 -15.14 48.54 -2.69
N LEU A 13 -14.73 49.17 -3.79
CA LEU A 13 -14.88 48.68 -5.16
C LEU A 13 -14.15 47.34 -5.35
N PHE A 14 -14.89 46.29 -5.68
CA PHE A 14 -14.36 45.13 -6.41
C PHE A 14 -15.16 44.99 -7.71
N PRO A 15 -14.51 44.86 -8.89
CA PRO A 15 -15.21 44.52 -10.11
C PRO A 15 -15.36 43.00 -10.16
N ASN A 16 -16.50 42.48 -9.72
CA ASN A 16 -16.99 41.15 -10.10
C ASN A 16 -18.53 41.21 -10.07
N GLY A 17 -19.12 41.13 -11.27
CA GLY A 17 -20.50 41.51 -11.57
C GLY A 17 -21.55 40.82 -10.70
N SER A 18 -22.24 41.61 -9.88
CA SER A 18 -23.66 41.44 -9.62
C SER A 18 -24.34 42.33 -10.67
N ALA A 19 -25.17 41.75 -11.53
CA ALA A 19 -26.05 42.54 -12.37
C ALA A 19 -27.47 42.28 -11.87
N ASP A 20 -28.07 43.33 -11.30
CA ASP A 20 -29.49 43.34 -10.96
C ASP A 20 -30.24 43.55 -12.29
N SER A 21 -30.63 42.46 -12.95
CA SER A 21 -31.50 42.54 -14.11
C SER A 21 -32.92 42.90 -13.65
N THR A 22 -33.72 43.57 -14.49
CA THR A 22 -35.11 43.92 -14.15
C THR A 22 -36.04 42.71 -13.93
N CYS A 23 -35.57 41.47 -14.13
CA CYS A 23 -36.35 40.25 -13.97
C CYS A 23 -35.94 39.46 -12.71
N CYS A 24 -34.74 38.85 -12.70
CA CYS A 24 -34.25 38.02 -11.59
C CYS A 24 -32.79 38.34 -11.23
N ALA A 25 -32.44 38.11 -9.97
CA ALA A 25 -31.07 38.26 -9.48
C ALA A 25 -30.22 37.04 -9.83
N TYR A 26 -28.99 37.29 -10.26
CA TYR A 26 -28.00 36.23 -10.52
C TYR A 26 -26.61 36.65 -10.05
N GLN A 27 -25.77 35.67 -9.76
CA GLN A 27 -24.38 35.89 -9.38
C GLN A 27 -23.43 34.98 -10.17
N GLN A 28 -22.41 35.59 -10.78
CA GLN A 28 -21.33 34.88 -11.42
C GLN A 28 -20.22 34.59 -10.40
N LEU A 29 -19.86 33.32 -10.27
CA LEU A 29 -18.91 32.84 -9.26
C LEU A 29 -17.66 32.25 -9.90
N ASN A 30 -16.55 32.33 -9.18
CA ASN A 30 -15.25 31.75 -9.49
C ASN A 30 -14.47 31.46 -8.19
N ASN A 31 -13.22 30.99 -8.27
CA ASN A 31 -12.45 30.64 -7.07
C ASN A 31 -12.25 31.80 -6.07
N SER A 32 -12.34 33.06 -6.50
CA SER A 32 -12.10 34.22 -5.63
C SER A 32 -13.30 34.61 -4.76
N ASN A 33 -14.53 34.37 -5.23
CA ASN A 33 -15.74 34.83 -4.55
C ASN A 33 -16.67 33.69 -4.09
N ILE A 34 -16.52 32.46 -4.58
CA ILE A 34 -17.41 31.32 -4.29
C ILE A 34 -17.59 31.08 -2.77
N LYS A 35 -16.54 31.28 -1.97
CA LYS A 35 -16.57 31.05 -0.51
C LYS A 35 -17.55 31.96 0.24
N ASN A 36 -17.95 33.09 -0.34
CA ASN A 36 -18.92 34.01 0.27
C ASN A 36 -20.37 33.55 0.06
N TYR A 37 -20.61 32.61 -0.86
CA TYR A 37 -21.94 32.21 -1.32
C TYR A 37 -22.21 30.71 -1.09
N ILE A 38 -21.31 29.98 -0.42
CA ILE A 38 -21.47 28.55 -0.20
C ILE A 38 -21.23 28.13 1.25
N ASN A 39 -22.22 27.44 1.81
CA ASN A 39 -22.14 26.84 3.14
C ASN A 39 -21.50 25.43 3.05
N PRO A 40 -20.67 25.00 4.03
CA PRO A 40 -20.21 23.61 4.18
C PRO A 40 -21.29 22.52 4.06
N SER A 41 -22.57 22.82 4.34
CA SER A 41 -23.68 21.89 4.17
C SER A 41 -24.18 21.74 2.73
N ASN A 42 -23.72 22.57 1.79
CA ASN A 42 -24.14 22.51 0.39
C ASN A 42 -23.60 21.22 -0.27
N PRO A 43 -24.43 20.45 -1.01
CA PRO A 43 -24.00 19.21 -1.67
C PRO A 43 -22.80 19.38 -2.61
N PHE A 44 -22.63 20.56 -3.21
CA PHE A 44 -21.54 20.89 -4.11
C PHE A 44 -20.31 21.46 -3.42
N TYR A 45 -20.32 21.63 -2.08
CA TYR A 45 -19.24 22.29 -1.34
C TYR A 45 -17.85 21.69 -1.64
N LYS A 46 -17.73 20.36 -1.61
CA LYS A 46 -16.48 19.67 -1.91
C LYS A 46 -16.02 19.91 -3.34
N THR A 47 -16.92 19.81 -4.32
CA THR A 47 -16.63 20.06 -5.74
C THR A 47 -16.17 21.50 -5.97
N LEU A 48 -16.91 22.46 -5.42
CA LEU A 48 -16.68 23.89 -5.61
C LEU A 48 -15.45 24.42 -4.88
N THR A 49 -15.02 23.76 -3.81
CA THR A 49 -13.80 24.14 -3.07
C THR A 49 -12.54 23.43 -3.58
N SER A 50 -12.66 22.34 -4.35
CA SER A 50 -11.52 21.55 -4.85
C SER A 50 -11.23 21.69 -6.35
N THR A 51 -12.13 22.31 -7.12
CA THR A 51 -12.01 22.44 -8.59
C THR A 51 -11.56 23.84 -9.01
N GLN A 52 -10.86 23.96 -10.15
CA GLN A 52 -10.64 25.26 -10.78
C GLN A 52 -11.94 25.78 -11.39
N LEU A 53 -12.34 26.98 -10.98
CA LEU A 53 -13.57 27.64 -11.36
C LEU A 53 -13.28 28.89 -12.19
N ARG A 54 -14.06 29.12 -13.24
CA ARG A 54 -14.04 30.36 -14.01
C ARG A 54 -15.39 31.05 -13.93
N THR A 55 -15.36 32.37 -14.08
CA THR A 55 -16.57 33.18 -14.19
C THR A 55 -17.31 32.81 -15.48
N PRO A 56 -18.59 32.41 -15.44
CA PRO A 56 -19.39 32.17 -16.63
C PRO A 56 -19.72 33.49 -17.32
N GLU A 57 -19.85 33.49 -18.64
CA GLU A 57 -20.49 34.58 -19.35
C GLU A 57 -22.00 34.46 -19.18
N VAL A 58 -22.69 35.57 -18.95
CA VAL A 58 -24.14 35.58 -18.78
C VAL A 58 -24.74 36.53 -19.78
N ASN A 59 -25.66 36.03 -20.59
CA ASN A 59 -26.51 36.83 -21.45
C ASN A 59 -27.93 36.81 -20.90
N PHE A 60 -28.50 37.99 -20.68
CA PHE A 60 -29.88 38.18 -20.26
C PHE A 60 -30.60 38.94 -21.36
N THR A 61 -31.64 38.34 -21.93
CA THR A 61 -32.43 38.95 -22.98
C THR A 61 -33.65 39.69 -22.40
N SER A 62 -34.24 40.59 -23.18
CA SER A 62 -35.34 41.47 -22.75
C SER A 62 -36.64 40.74 -22.39
N ASP A 63 -36.76 39.48 -22.79
CA ASP A 63 -37.86 38.54 -22.51
C ASP A 63 -37.59 37.66 -21.27
N CYS A 64 -36.75 38.13 -20.34
CA CYS A 64 -36.41 37.47 -19.08
C CYS A 64 -35.82 36.05 -19.24
N HIS A 65 -35.26 35.74 -20.41
CA HIS A 65 -34.46 34.55 -20.62
C HIS A 65 -33.02 34.79 -20.19
N ILE A 66 -32.46 33.82 -19.46
CA ILE A 66 -31.07 33.81 -19.08
C ILE A 66 -30.33 32.70 -19.81
N THR A 67 -29.13 33.02 -20.30
CA THR A 67 -28.17 32.04 -20.78
C THR A 67 -26.85 32.20 -20.04
N MET A 68 -26.39 31.14 -19.39
CA MET A 68 -25.03 31.04 -18.86
C MET A 68 -24.17 30.22 -19.81
N TYR A 69 -23.00 30.76 -20.15
CA TYR A 69 -22.05 30.15 -21.06
C TYR A 69 -20.67 30.02 -20.42
N CYS A 70 -20.02 28.89 -20.68
CA CYS A 70 -18.66 28.62 -20.26
C CYS A 70 -17.76 28.34 -21.47
N GLU A 71 -16.69 29.12 -21.59
CA GLU A 71 -15.69 28.93 -22.65
C GLU A 71 -14.86 27.64 -22.48
N ASN A 72 -14.21 27.23 -23.57
CA ASN A 72 -13.17 26.18 -23.60
C ASN A 72 -13.64 24.79 -23.14
N GLY A 73 -14.91 24.44 -23.39
CA GLY A 73 -15.44 23.10 -23.11
C GLY A 73 -15.69 22.81 -21.62
N SER A 74 -15.69 23.84 -20.79
CA SER A 74 -16.03 23.78 -19.36
C SER A 74 -17.53 23.45 -19.17
N SER A 75 -17.88 22.82 -18.05
CA SER A 75 -19.28 22.55 -17.69
C SER A 75 -19.85 23.71 -16.89
N VAL A 76 -21.12 24.04 -17.15
CA VAL A 76 -21.87 25.00 -16.33
C VAL A 76 -22.40 24.28 -15.08
N LEU A 77 -22.30 24.91 -13.91
CA LEU A 77 -23.05 24.52 -12.72
C LEU A 77 -23.90 25.71 -12.28
N THR A 78 -25.20 25.47 -12.12
CA THR A 78 -26.15 26.41 -11.52
C THR A 78 -26.63 25.87 -10.18
N PHE A 79 -26.78 26.73 -9.19
CA PHE A 79 -27.25 26.35 -7.86
C PHE A 79 -27.81 27.55 -7.10
N ASP A 80 -28.40 27.31 -5.93
CA ASP A 80 -28.85 28.34 -4.99
C ASP A 80 -28.21 28.19 -3.60
N ASP A 81 -28.56 29.08 -2.69
CA ASP A 81 -28.07 29.11 -1.31
C ASP A 81 -28.69 28.00 -0.42
N THR A 82 -29.79 27.37 -0.86
CA THR A 82 -30.45 26.25 -0.18
C THR A 82 -29.75 24.91 -0.43
N GLY A 83 -28.88 24.85 -1.45
CA GLY A 83 -28.16 23.64 -1.86
C GLY A 83 -28.80 22.91 -3.02
N LEU A 84 -29.86 23.46 -3.63
CA LEU A 84 -30.41 22.97 -4.88
C LEU A 84 -29.45 23.34 -6.01
N GLY A 85 -29.15 22.42 -6.93
CA GLY A 85 -28.25 22.73 -8.04
C GLY A 85 -28.12 21.64 -9.07
N LYS A 86 -27.64 22.00 -10.26
CA LYS A 86 -27.52 21.13 -11.42
C LYS A 86 -26.22 21.43 -12.17
N MET A 87 -25.51 20.36 -12.50
CA MET A 87 -24.35 20.39 -13.39
C MET A 87 -24.80 20.01 -14.80
N TYR A 88 -24.43 20.83 -15.78
CA TYR A 88 -24.77 20.59 -17.18
C TYR A 88 -23.60 19.94 -17.91
N ASN A 89 -23.90 18.91 -18.72
CA ASN A 89 -22.92 18.29 -19.62
C ASN A 89 -22.58 19.18 -20.82
N SER A 90 -23.40 20.22 -21.06
CA SER A 90 -23.25 21.27 -22.07
C SER A 90 -22.48 22.49 -21.51
N PRO A 91 -21.71 23.23 -22.35
CA PRO A 91 -21.11 24.51 -21.97
C PRO A 91 -22.13 25.65 -21.86
N ILE A 92 -23.40 25.37 -22.15
CA ILE A 92 -24.51 26.32 -22.13
C ILE A 92 -25.61 25.79 -21.21
N ALA A 93 -26.11 26.64 -20.31
CA ALA A 93 -27.32 26.43 -19.54
C ALA A 93 -28.27 27.60 -19.76
N THR A 94 -29.54 27.32 -20.02
CA THR A 94 -30.58 28.33 -20.30
C THR A 94 -31.71 28.20 -19.30
N GLY A 95 -32.30 29.32 -18.91
CA GLY A 95 -33.43 29.37 -18.00
C GLY A 95 -34.38 30.52 -18.33
N GLU A 96 -35.57 30.45 -17.76
CA GLU A 96 -36.58 31.48 -17.81
C GLU A 96 -36.80 32.03 -16.40
N CYS A 97 -36.82 33.35 -16.27
CA CYS A 97 -37.18 34.02 -15.04
C CYS A 97 -38.66 34.38 -15.05
N ASP A 98 -39.39 34.00 -14.00
CA ASP A 98 -40.73 34.53 -13.74
C ASP A 98 -40.59 35.91 -13.07
N PRO A 99 -40.97 37.02 -13.74
CA PRO A 99 -40.82 38.37 -13.19
C PRO A 99 -41.73 38.64 -11.97
N THR A 100 -42.75 37.81 -11.74
CA THR A 100 -43.70 37.94 -10.62
C THR A 100 -43.15 37.31 -9.35
N THR A 101 -42.64 36.08 -9.44
CA THR A 101 -42.06 35.35 -8.29
C THR A 101 -40.58 35.67 -8.09
N ARG A 102 -39.91 36.16 -9.15
CA ARG A 102 -38.45 36.34 -9.24
C ARG A 102 -37.66 35.06 -9.11
N GLU A 103 -38.27 33.93 -9.47
CA GLU A 103 -37.62 32.64 -9.50
C GLU A 103 -37.14 32.32 -10.92
N VAL A 104 -35.97 31.69 -11.02
CA VAL A 104 -35.42 31.23 -12.30
C VAL A 104 -35.62 29.74 -12.43
N THR A 105 -36.37 29.31 -13.45
CA THR A 105 -36.51 27.90 -13.82
C THR A 105 -35.55 27.59 -14.95
N MET A 106 -34.65 26.63 -14.73
CA MET A 106 -33.73 26.19 -15.77
C MET A 106 -34.43 25.25 -16.74
N LEU A 107 -34.25 25.50 -18.04
CA LEU A 107 -34.81 24.70 -19.11
C LEU A 107 -34.07 23.36 -19.20
N ILE A 108 -34.83 22.26 -19.21
CA ILE A 108 -34.31 20.90 -19.40
C ILE A 108 -34.08 20.62 -20.89
N GLN A 109 -32.94 19.98 -21.21
CA GLN A 109 -32.65 19.52 -22.57
C GLN A 109 -33.14 18.07 -22.81
N ASP A 110 -33.40 17.33 -21.73
CA ASP A 110 -33.92 15.96 -21.74
C ASP A 110 -35.26 15.93 -20.98
N PRO A 111 -36.37 15.47 -21.60
CA PRO A 111 -37.68 15.42 -20.98
C PRO A 111 -37.81 14.41 -19.83
N SER A 112 -36.79 13.58 -19.57
CA SER A 112 -36.71 12.69 -18.41
C SER A 112 -36.10 13.33 -17.16
N GLU A 113 -35.60 14.57 -17.26
CA GLU A 113 -35.00 15.30 -16.15
C GLU A 113 -36.02 16.15 -15.39
N ASN A 114 -35.80 16.31 -14.08
CA ASN A 114 -36.60 17.22 -13.25
C ASN A 114 -36.28 18.68 -13.58
N GLU A 115 -37.29 19.55 -13.52
CA GLU A 115 -37.10 21.01 -13.55
C GLU A 115 -36.45 21.49 -12.24
N PHE A 116 -35.61 22.52 -12.37
CA PHE A 116 -34.92 23.16 -11.25
C PHE A 116 -35.27 24.64 -11.23
N THR A 117 -35.89 25.07 -10.15
CA THR A 117 -36.29 26.46 -9.91
C THR A 117 -35.49 27.02 -8.75
N TYR A 118 -34.86 28.19 -8.95
CA TYR A 118 -34.00 28.83 -7.97
C TYR A 118 -34.55 30.20 -7.57
N THR A 119 -34.55 30.48 -6.27
CA THR A 119 -34.86 31.81 -5.70
C THR A 119 -33.71 32.80 -5.88
N GLN A 120 -32.48 32.29 -5.94
CA GLN A 120 -31.28 33.03 -6.31
C GLN A 120 -30.42 32.17 -7.23
N LEU A 121 -30.16 32.64 -8.45
CA LEU A 121 -29.35 31.89 -9.40
C LEU A 121 -27.85 32.18 -9.20
N LEU A 122 -27.12 31.20 -8.70
CA LEU A 122 -25.67 31.20 -8.62
C LEU A 122 -25.10 30.34 -9.75
N GLY A 123 -24.11 30.87 -10.47
CA GLY A 123 -23.52 30.19 -11.63
C GLY A 123 -21.99 30.19 -11.62
N THR A 124 -21.38 29.07 -11.98
CA THR A 124 -19.92 28.96 -12.16
C THR A 124 -19.55 28.03 -13.31
N CYS A 125 -18.37 28.23 -13.89
CA CYS A 125 -17.78 27.31 -14.85
C CYS A 125 -16.82 26.35 -14.17
N LEU A 126 -17.09 25.06 -14.25
CA LEU A 126 -16.14 24.02 -13.90
C LEU A 126 -15.25 23.77 -15.11
N VAL A 127 -13.97 24.14 -14.98
CA VAL A 127 -12.98 23.84 -16.01
C VAL A 127 -12.92 22.32 -16.14
N LYS A 128 -13.40 21.77 -17.27
CA LYS A 128 -13.18 20.36 -17.58
C LYS A 128 -11.69 20.21 -17.79
N GLU A 129 -11.06 19.42 -16.94
CA GLU A 129 -9.67 19.05 -17.17
C GLU A 129 -9.57 18.36 -18.54
N LYS A 130 -8.69 18.86 -19.41
CA LYS A 130 -8.38 18.18 -20.68
C LYS A 130 -7.69 16.86 -20.33
N CYS A 131 -8.40 15.77 -20.55
CA CYS A 131 -7.89 14.42 -20.32
C CYS A 131 -7.12 13.93 -21.54
N GLU A 132 -5.79 14.07 -21.53
CA GLU A 132 -4.90 13.65 -22.62
C GLU A 132 -4.29 12.26 -22.37
N CYS A 133 -5.00 11.40 -21.63
CA CYS A 133 -4.54 10.02 -21.41
C CYS A 133 -4.59 9.22 -22.71
N THR A 134 -3.54 8.44 -22.99
CA THR A 134 -3.44 7.64 -24.21
C THR A 134 -4.18 6.30 -24.04
N ALA A 135 -5.15 6.01 -24.90
CA ALA A 135 -5.83 4.71 -24.97
C ALA A 135 -5.84 4.21 -26.41
N ILE A 136 -5.33 3.01 -26.63
CA ILE A 136 -5.15 2.44 -27.98
C ILE A 136 -5.66 1.00 -27.99
N ALA A 137 -6.53 0.70 -28.95
CA ALA A 137 -7.00 -0.64 -29.21
C ALA A 137 -6.06 -1.31 -30.23
N LEU A 138 -5.59 -2.52 -29.89
CA LEU A 138 -4.55 -3.23 -30.63
C LEU A 138 -5.04 -4.62 -31.07
N ASP A 139 -4.39 -5.16 -32.09
CA ASP A 139 -4.58 -6.49 -32.64
C ASP A 139 -3.24 -7.07 -33.12
N SER A 140 -3.25 -8.29 -33.66
CA SER A 140 -2.03 -8.94 -34.18
C SER A 140 -1.32 -8.17 -35.30
N LEU A 141 -1.98 -7.21 -35.98
CA LEU A 141 -1.40 -6.47 -37.08
C LEU A 141 -0.62 -5.23 -36.62
N ASN A 142 -1.03 -4.60 -35.52
CA ASN A 142 -0.45 -3.33 -35.05
C ASN A 142 0.31 -3.45 -33.71
N ILE A 143 0.17 -4.56 -32.99
CA ILE A 143 0.78 -4.76 -31.67
C ILE A 143 2.31 -4.70 -31.68
N GLY A 144 2.96 -5.06 -32.79
CA GLY A 144 4.42 -5.15 -32.90
C GLY A 144 5.20 -3.84 -32.68
N GLY A 145 4.52 -2.68 -32.71
CA GLY A 145 5.11 -1.39 -32.36
C GLY A 145 5.01 -1.02 -30.87
N PHE A 146 4.26 -1.79 -30.09
CA PHE A 146 3.90 -1.48 -28.69
C PHE A 146 4.41 -2.51 -27.69
N ILE A 147 4.89 -3.65 -28.18
CA ILE A 147 5.40 -4.75 -27.36
C ILE A 147 6.70 -5.27 -27.99
N ASP A 148 7.64 -5.67 -27.13
CA ASP A 148 8.84 -6.39 -27.56
C ASP A 148 8.65 -7.90 -27.41
N SER A 149 9.53 -8.68 -28.05
CA SER A 149 9.53 -10.15 -27.98
C SER A 149 9.82 -10.72 -26.59
N THR A 150 10.17 -9.88 -25.62
CA THR A 150 10.43 -10.26 -24.22
C THR A 150 9.19 -10.12 -23.34
N SER A 151 8.09 -9.54 -23.87
CA SER A 151 6.80 -9.47 -23.19
C SER A 151 6.25 -10.88 -22.88
N PRO A 152 5.82 -11.16 -21.63
CA PRO A 152 5.29 -12.47 -21.25
C PRO A 152 3.98 -12.83 -21.96
N PHE A 153 3.31 -11.84 -22.55
CA PHE A 153 2.10 -12.04 -23.35
C PHE A 153 2.39 -11.97 -24.86
N TYR A 154 3.66 -11.88 -25.30
CA TYR A 154 4.01 -11.62 -26.70
C TYR A 154 3.34 -12.62 -27.65
N SER A 155 3.52 -13.92 -27.42
CA SER A 155 2.93 -14.97 -28.26
C SER A 155 1.40 -14.94 -28.30
N GLN A 156 0.76 -14.59 -27.17
CA GLN A 156 -0.69 -14.49 -27.07
C GLN A 156 -1.23 -13.23 -27.77
N MET A 157 -0.53 -12.11 -27.68
CA MET A 157 -0.91 -10.84 -28.30
C MET A 157 -0.60 -10.80 -29.80
N THR A 158 0.49 -11.44 -30.25
CA THR A 158 0.85 -11.56 -31.66
C THR A 158 0.17 -12.73 -32.38
N SER A 159 -0.60 -13.56 -31.67
CA SER A 159 -1.38 -14.64 -32.29
C SER A 159 -2.34 -14.09 -33.33
N SER A 160 -2.48 -14.74 -34.49
CA SER A 160 -3.47 -14.36 -35.53
C SER A 160 -4.92 -14.34 -35.01
N ASP A 161 -5.17 -15.02 -33.91
CA ASP A 161 -6.48 -15.09 -33.28
C ASP A 161 -6.78 -13.86 -32.43
N SER A 162 -5.78 -13.04 -32.05
CA SER A 162 -6.02 -11.81 -31.29
C SER A 162 -6.82 -10.79 -32.12
N LYS A 163 -7.76 -10.11 -31.46
CA LYS A 163 -8.70 -9.16 -32.09
C LYS A 163 -8.66 -7.80 -31.44
N LEU A 164 -9.06 -6.80 -32.22
CA LEU A 164 -9.25 -5.42 -31.78
C LEU A 164 -10.44 -5.33 -30.80
N PRO A 165 -10.26 -4.77 -29.60
CA PRO A 165 -11.39 -4.44 -28.73
C PRO A 165 -12.17 -3.26 -29.29
N PHE A 166 -13.48 -3.26 -29.05
CA PHE A 166 -14.29 -2.07 -29.28
C PHE A 166 -13.97 -1.03 -28.20
N ILE A 167 -13.53 0.16 -28.61
CA ILE A 167 -13.21 1.27 -27.72
C ILE A 167 -14.33 2.32 -27.75
N SER A 168 -14.77 2.76 -26.57
CA SER A 168 -15.73 3.85 -26.40
C SER A 168 -15.16 4.91 -25.47
N VAL A 169 -15.16 6.18 -25.92
CA VAL A 169 -14.62 7.31 -25.18
C VAL A 169 -15.74 8.29 -24.83
N SER A 170 -15.87 8.62 -23.55
CA SER A 170 -16.85 9.59 -23.03
C SER A 170 -16.20 10.47 -21.96
N GLY A 171 -15.85 11.70 -22.32
CA GLY A 171 -15.14 12.63 -21.44
C GLY A 171 -13.77 12.07 -21.03
N CYS A 172 -13.52 12.01 -19.71
CA CYS A 172 -12.31 11.42 -19.12
C CYS A 172 -12.41 9.91 -18.87
N THR A 173 -13.45 9.25 -19.40
CA THR A 173 -13.65 7.82 -19.21
C THR A 173 -13.51 7.11 -20.55
N THR A 174 -12.82 5.99 -20.55
CA THR A 174 -12.71 5.10 -21.72
C THR A 174 -13.06 3.69 -21.31
N SER A 175 -13.83 2.99 -22.13
CA SER A 175 -14.07 1.55 -21.98
C SER A 175 -13.59 0.79 -23.19
N MET A 176 -13.10 -0.42 -22.95
CA MET A 176 -12.71 -1.38 -23.97
C MET A 176 -13.49 -2.67 -23.76
N THR A 177 -13.99 -3.25 -24.84
CA THR A 177 -14.85 -4.43 -24.80
C THR A 177 -14.46 -5.43 -25.89
N CYS A 178 -14.36 -6.70 -25.52
CA CYS A 178 -14.12 -7.82 -26.42
C CYS A 178 -15.41 -8.56 -26.77
N ALA A 179 -15.42 -9.23 -27.93
CA ALA A 179 -16.49 -10.13 -28.30
C ALA A 179 -16.50 -11.37 -27.40
N SER A 180 -17.64 -12.07 -27.33
CA SER A 180 -17.75 -13.33 -26.59
C SER A 180 -16.74 -14.37 -27.09
N GLY A 181 -16.14 -15.12 -26.16
CA GLY A 181 -15.06 -16.07 -26.45
C GLY A 181 -13.65 -15.49 -26.35
N TYR A 182 -13.53 -14.20 -26.04
CA TYR A 182 -12.26 -13.52 -25.81
C TYR A 182 -12.19 -12.87 -24.42
N SER A 183 -10.99 -12.77 -23.88
CA SER A 183 -10.64 -12.01 -22.68
C SER A 183 -9.97 -10.71 -23.08
N LEU A 184 -10.25 -9.65 -22.34
CA LEU A 184 -9.57 -8.37 -22.54
C LEU A 184 -8.26 -8.35 -21.75
N LEU A 185 -7.14 -8.14 -22.43
CA LEU A 185 -5.86 -7.82 -21.81
C LEU A 185 -5.63 -6.31 -21.93
N LEU A 186 -5.48 -5.63 -20.79
CA LEU A 186 -5.01 -4.23 -20.74
C LEU A 186 -3.56 -4.19 -20.25
N PHE A 187 -2.74 -3.35 -20.87
CA PHE A 187 -1.35 -3.14 -20.48
C PHE A 187 -0.84 -1.73 -20.82
N ASP A 188 0.36 -1.39 -20.36
CA ASP A 188 1.06 -0.16 -20.70
C ASP A 188 2.55 -0.39 -21.06
N ASP A 189 3.25 0.69 -21.42
CA ASP A 189 4.66 0.67 -21.81
C ASP A 189 5.64 0.32 -20.67
N THR A 190 5.17 0.26 -19.43
CA THR A 190 5.98 -0.15 -18.27
C THR A 190 6.01 -1.66 -18.06
N GLY A 191 5.24 -2.40 -18.87
CA GLY A 191 5.05 -3.83 -18.71
C GLY A 191 3.97 -4.21 -17.68
N LEU A 192 3.27 -3.23 -17.10
CA LEU A 192 2.10 -3.48 -16.25
C LEU A 192 0.95 -3.99 -17.13
N GLY A 193 0.39 -5.15 -16.82
CA GLY A 193 -0.72 -5.73 -17.57
C GLY A 193 -1.69 -6.56 -16.74
N LYS A 194 -2.95 -6.64 -17.17
CA LYS A 194 -4.02 -7.41 -16.53
C LYS A 194 -4.95 -8.01 -17.58
N VAL A 195 -5.15 -9.33 -17.51
CA VAL A 195 -6.25 -10.02 -18.19
C VAL A 195 -7.51 -9.92 -17.33
N PHE A 196 -8.61 -9.52 -17.95
CA PHE A 196 -9.93 -9.43 -17.36
C PHE A 196 -10.76 -10.65 -17.73
N GLU A 197 -11.34 -11.31 -16.72
CA GLU A 197 -12.32 -12.39 -16.91
C GLU A 197 -13.68 -11.86 -17.42
N THR A 198 -13.90 -10.54 -17.30
CA THR A 198 -15.05 -9.83 -17.86
C THR A 198 -14.76 -9.39 -19.30
N LEU A 199 -15.82 -9.34 -20.13
CA LEU A 199 -15.71 -8.92 -21.53
C LEU A 199 -15.29 -7.46 -21.70
N SER A 200 -15.39 -6.64 -20.66
CA SER A 200 -15.05 -5.22 -20.70
C SER A 200 -14.31 -4.75 -19.46
N ALA A 201 -13.56 -3.67 -19.64
CA ALA A 201 -12.94 -2.89 -18.58
C ALA A 201 -13.04 -1.40 -18.90
N SER A 202 -13.16 -0.58 -17.84
CA SER A 202 -13.28 0.87 -17.95
C SER A 202 -12.18 1.56 -17.15
N GLY A 203 -11.63 2.63 -17.73
CA GLY A 203 -10.62 3.48 -17.12
C GLY A 203 -11.08 4.93 -16.99
N GLN A 204 -10.65 5.58 -15.92
CA GLN A 204 -10.82 7.01 -15.67
C GLN A 204 -9.47 7.74 -15.78
N CYS A 205 -9.36 8.67 -16.72
CA CYS A 205 -8.20 9.50 -16.94
C CYS A 205 -8.04 10.53 -15.82
N ILE A 206 -6.85 10.60 -15.23
CA ILE A 206 -6.45 11.66 -14.31
C ILE A 206 -5.68 12.69 -15.13
N ALA A 207 -6.32 13.82 -15.45
CA ALA A 207 -5.73 14.83 -16.33
C ALA A 207 -4.45 15.47 -15.78
N LYS A 208 -4.31 15.59 -14.45
CA LYS A 208 -3.07 16.11 -13.84
C LYS A 208 -1.84 15.27 -14.19
N THR A 209 -2.03 13.96 -14.39
CA THR A 209 -0.93 13.01 -14.64
C THR A 209 -0.97 12.40 -16.04
N ASN A 210 -2.06 12.59 -16.78
CA ASN A 210 -2.37 11.87 -18.02
C ASN A 210 -2.25 10.34 -17.89
N LYS A 211 -2.70 9.79 -16.76
CA LYS A 211 -2.70 8.35 -16.46
C LYS A 211 -4.10 7.82 -16.24
N TRP A 212 -4.31 6.54 -16.51
CA TRP A 212 -5.60 5.87 -16.35
C TRP A 212 -5.73 5.21 -14.99
N LYS A 213 -6.89 5.35 -14.35
CA LYS A 213 -7.33 4.56 -13.20
C LYS A 213 -8.32 3.50 -13.68
N VAL A 214 -7.94 2.23 -13.61
CA VAL A 214 -8.76 1.10 -14.06
C VAL A 214 -9.08 0.22 -12.86
N ASP A 215 -10.34 -0.19 -12.72
CA ASP A 215 -10.72 -1.18 -11.73
C ASP A 215 -10.27 -2.55 -12.22
N THR A 216 -9.28 -3.16 -11.56
CA THR A 216 -8.76 -4.48 -11.90
C THR A 216 -9.29 -5.59 -10.96
N GLY A 217 -10.35 -5.31 -10.19
CA GLY A 217 -10.93 -6.24 -9.21
C GLY A 217 -10.32 -6.20 -7.81
N SER A 218 -9.49 -5.18 -7.51
CA SER A 218 -8.92 -4.97 -6.17
C SER A 218 -9.94 -4.24 -5.28
N ARG A 219 -10.35 -4.86 -4.15
CA ARG A 219 -11.41 -4.34 -3.26
C ARG A 219 -11.06 -3.03 -2.53
N VAL A 220 -9.88 -2.44 -2.77
CA VAL A 220 -9.37 -1.31 -1.99
C VAL A 220 -9.07 -0.07 -2.84
N ARG A 221 -8.49 -0.16 -4.05
CA ARG A 221 -8.24 1.00 -4.94
C ARG A 221 -8.08 0.63 -6.43
N LEU A 222 -8.40 1.58 -7.32
CA LEU A 222 -8.18 1.50 -8.77
C LEU A 222 -6.68 1.50 -9.12
N THR A 223 -6.28 0.61 -10.05
CA THR A 223 -4.91 0.45 -10.58
C THR A 223 -4.58 1.57 -11.55
N THR A 224 -3.32 2.05 -11.55
CA THR A 224 -2.90 3.17 -12.41
C THR A 224 -2.07 2.68 -13.58
N PHE A 225 -2.47 2.98 -14.80
CA PHE A 225 -1.73 2.67 -16.03
C PHE A 225 -1.23 3.96 -16.68
N ASN A 226 -0.01 3.96 -17.23
CA ASN A 226 0.50 5.10 -17.99
C ASN A 226 -0.27 5.31 -19.29
N GLN A 227 -0.50 4.23 -20.03
CA GLN A 227 -1.41 4.19 -21.19
C GLN A 227 -2.36 3.01 -21.04
N MET A 228 -3.49 3.05 -21.72
CA MET A 228 -4.45 1.94 -21.73
C MET A 228 -4.37 1.28 -23.10
N TYR A 229 -3.42 0.37 -23.27
CA TYR A 229 -3.34 -0.48 -24.46
C TYR A 229 -4.20 -1.72 -24.24
N GLY A 230 -5.13 -1.99 -25.15
CA GLY A 230 -6.06 -3.12 -25.02
C GLY A 230 -6.05 -4.04 -26.21
N ILE A 231 -6.11 -5.33 -25.97
CA ILE A 231 -6.19 -6.38 -26.99
C ILE A 231 -7.10 -7.52 -26.53
N CYS A 232 -7.85 -8.13 -27.44
CA CYS A 232 -8.68 -9.30 -27.16
C CYS A 232 -7.93 -10.59 -27.48
N VAL A 233 -7.84 -11.49 -26.50
CA VAL A 233 -7.14 -12.79 -26.61
C VAL A 233 -8.10 -13.94 -26.37
N VAL A 234 -7.89 -15.09 -27.00
CA VAL A 234 -8.83 -16.25 -26.95
C VAL A 234 -8.92 -16.83 -25.53
N ASN A 235 -10.13 -17.23 -25.12
CA ASN A 235 -10.40 -17.87 -23.83
C ASN A 235 -10.08 -19.38 -23.88
N ASP A 236 -8.94 -19.81 -23.34
CA ASP A 236 -8.68 -21.24 -23.14
C ASP A 236 -9.32 -21.71 -21.82
N SER A 237 -10.50 -22.34 -21.92
CA SER A 237 -11.19 -22.97 -20.78
C SER A 237 -10.50 -24.27 -20.34
N GLY A 238 -9.53 -24.14 -19.42
CA GLY A 238 -8.88 -25.22 -18.69
C GLY A 238 -7.64 -24.72 -17.93
N ASN A 239 -7.82 -24.25 -16.69
CA ASN A 239 -6.90 -23.38 -15.93
C ASN A 239 -6.61 -22.03 -16.62
N PRO A 240 -6.76 -20.88 -15.94
CA PRO A 240 -6.24 -19.64 -16.49
C PRO A 240 -4.72 -19.78 -16.65
N PRO A 241 -4.12 -19.35 -17.78
CA PRO A 241 -2.67 -19.29 -17.89
C PRO A 241 -2.18 -18.32 -16.81
N ALA A 242 -1.49 -18.87 -15.81
CA ALA A 242 -0.61 -18.09 -14.97
C ALA A 242 0.38 -17.35 -15.87
N VAL A 243 0.70 -16.11 -15.50
CA VAL A 243 1.77 -15.31 -16.09
C VAL A 243 3.03 -16.17 -16.16
N LEU A 244 3.40 -16.62 -17.36
CA LEU A 244 4.61 -17.39 -17.64
C LEU A 244 5.64 -16.42 -18.21
N THR A 245 6.48 -15.89 -17.33
CA THR A 245 7.79 -15.34 -17.68
C THR A 245 8.66 -16.49 -18.22
N SER A 246 8.77 -16.59 -19.55
CA SER A 246 9.76 -17.48 -20.16
C SER A 246 11.14 -16.84 -20.10
N THR A 247 11.88 -17.18 -19.05
CA THR A 247 13.34 -17.25 -19.13
C THR A 247 13.71 -18.71 -18.89
N THR A 248 14.08 -19.43 -19.94
CA THR A 248 14.83 -20.68 -19.84
C THR A 248 15.98 -20.51 -20.84
N ILE A 249 17.24 -20.85 -20.56
CA ILE A 249 17.84 -22.10 -20.05
C ILE A 249 19.34 -21.76 -19.77
N PRO A 250 20.12 -22.50 -18.94
CA PRO A 250 19.84 -23.77 -18.28
C PRO A 250 20.10 -23.76 -16.77
N THR A 251 19.21 -24.34 -15.98
CA THR A 251 19.66 -25.35 -15.01
C THR A 251 18.49 -26.26 -14.62
N THR A 252 18.74 -27.55 -14.67
CA THR A 252 17.92 -28.62 -14.10
C THR A 252 17.63 -28.36 -12.62
N THR A 253 16.38 -28.03 -12.30
CA THR A 253 15.68 -28.48 -11.08
C THR A 253 14.20 -28.13 -11.22
N THR A 254 13.37 -29.16 -11.19
CA THR A 254 11.90 -29.11 -11.17
C THR A 254 11.40 -28.20 -10.02
N VAL A 255 10.92 -26.99 -10.33
CA VAL A 255 10.23 -26.15 -9.35
C VAL A 255 8.73 -26.46 -9.37
N ASN A 256 8.25 -26.90 -8.22
CA ASN A 256 6.89 -27.29 -7.93
C ASN A 256 5.97 -26.06 -7.86
N ALA A 257 4.74 -26.18 -8.35
CA ALA A 257 3.81 -25.07 -8.61
C ALA A 257 3.02 -24.54 -7.40
N GLU A 258 3.44 -24.80 -6.16
CA GLU A 258 2.82 -24.25 -4.95
C GLU A 258 3.90 -23.87 -3.92
N CYS A 259 3.78 -22.68 -3.31
CA CYS A 259 4.69 -22.25 -2.25
C CYS A 259 4.40 -23.03 -0.96
N THR A 260 4.97 -24.22 -0.84
CA THR A 260 4.79 -25.12 0.29
C THR A 260 5.93 -24.97 1.32
N PRO A 261 5.74 -25.38 2.60
CA PRO A 261 6.79 -25.31 3.60
C PRO A 261 8.05 -26.14 3.31
N SER A 262 7.97 -27.09 2.37
CA SER A 262 9.08 -27.90 1.86
C SER A 262 9.83 -27.27 0.68
N SER A 263 9.38 -26.11 0.19
CA SER A 263 10.04 -25.37 -0.89
C SER A 263 11.47 -24.98 -0.53
N SER A 264 12.29 -24.83 -1.57
CA SER A 264 13.64 -24.30 -1.47
C SER A 264 13.64 -22.88 -0.92
N LYS A 265 14.56 -22.57 0.00
CA LYS A 265 14.53 -21.33 0.77
C LYS A 265 15.81 -20.53 0.63
N THR A 266 15.67 -19.22 0.79
CA THR A 266 16.76 -18.24 0.81
C THR A 266 16.83 -17.59 2.19
N VAL A 267 18.05 -17.36 2.68
CA VAL A 267 18.30 -16.47 3.82
C VAL A 267 19.02 -15.22 3.35
N VAL A 268 18.57 -14.06 3.83
CA VAL A 268 19.08 -12.74 3.45
C VAL A 268 19.53 -11.99 4.68
N TYR A 269 20.72 -11.38 4.61
CA TYR A 269 21.20 -10.42 5.58
C TYR A 269 21.18 -9.03 4.95
N ALA A 270 20.31 -8.16 5.45
CA ALA A 270 20.27 -6.76 5.06
C ALA A 270 20.71 -5.90 6.25
N TYR A 271 21.60 -4.94 6.03
CA TYR A 271 22.11 -4.10 7.12
C TYR A 271 22.28 -2.65 6.68
N SER A 272 21.91 -1.74 7.56
CA SER A 272 22.02 -0.31 7.34
C SER A 272 23.49 0.12 7.27
N ASN A 273 23.81 0.98 6.32
CA ASN A 273 25.13 1.59 6.19
C ASN A 273 25.44 2.58 7.34
N ASP A 274 24.43 2.99 8.10
CA ASP A 274 24.59 3.90 9.24
C ASP A 274 25.10 3.20 10.50
N MET A 275 25.16 1.86 10.51
CA MET A 275 25.77 1.10 11.61
C MET A 275 27.27 1.36 11.72
N ASP A 276 27.82 1.26 12.93
CA ASP A 276 29.27 1.26 13.11
C ASP A 276 29.89 -0.01 12.51
N ALA A 277 30.97 0.17 11.74
CA ALA A 277 31.58 -0.92 10.99
C ALA A 277 32.29 -1.95 11.88
N GLU A 278 32.88 -1.51 13.00
CA GLU A 278 33.53 -2.38 13.97
C GLU A 278 32.48 -3.18 14.75
N GLU A 279 31.43 -2.50 15.22
CA GLU A 279 30.32 -3.13 15.92
C GLU A 279 29.60 -4.18 15.05
N PHE A 280 29.31 -3.86 13.79
CA PHE A 280 28.71 -4.83 12.86
C PHE A 280 29.67 -5.99 12.53
N SER A 281 30.98 -5.72 12.42
CA SER A 281 31.99 -6.76 12.18
C SER A 281 32.10 -7.74 13.37
N ASP A 282 32.03 -7.23 14.60
CA ASP A 282 32.04 -8.05 15.81
C ASP A 282 30.79 -8.93 15.89
N TYR A 283 29.61 -8.34 15.67
CA TYR A 283 28.35 -9.10 15.57
C TYR A 283 28.43 -10.19 14.49
N TRP A 284 28.88 -9.84 13.28
CA TRP A 284 28.95 -10.79 12.17
C TRP A 284 29.94 -11.92 12.47
N SER A 285 31.08 -11.60 13.08
CA SER A 285 32.07 -12.61 13.48
C SER A 285 31.50 -13.57 14.53
N TYR A 286 30.73 -13.06 15.48
CA TYR A 286 29.99 -13.89 16.43
C TYR A 286 28.97 -14.77 15.70
N GLU A 287 28.08 -14.19 14.90
CA GLU A 287 27.04 -14.91 14.14
C GLU A 287 27.65 -16.04 13.31
N HIS A 288 28.67 -15.74 12.52
CA HIS A 288 29.37 -16.71 11.69
C HIS A 288 29.98 -17.86 12.51
N SER A 289 30.58 -17.57 13.68
CA SER A 289 31.21 -18.59 14.53
C SER A 289 30.24 -19.56 15.21
N TRP A 290 29.01 -19.10 15.46
CA TRP A 290 27.97 -19.90 16.13
C TRP A 290 27.15 -20.73 15.18
N GLN A 291 27.08 -20.35 13.90
CA GLN A 291 26.37 -21.15 12.91
C GLN A 291 27.16 -22.41 12.57
N ASN A 292 26.44 -23.54 12.51
CA ASN A 292 26.98 -24.76 11.94
C ASN A 292 26.63 -24.80 10.44
N PRO A 293 27.61 -24.72 9.52
CA PRO A 293 27.33 -24.70 8.08
C PRO A 293 26.46 -25.89 7.63
N LYS A 294 26.67 -27.08 8.21
CA LYS A 294 25.87 -28.27 7.87
C LYS A 294 24.40 -28.13 8.24
N ASN A 295 24.07 -27.37 9.29
CA ASN A 295 22.67 -27.12 9.67
C ASN A 295 22.04 -26.05 8.77
N LEU A 296 22.82 -25.07 8.33
CA LEU A 296 22.39 -24.05 7.40
C LEU A 296 22.14 -24.64 6.01
N ASP A 297 23.07 -25.43 5.47
CA ASP A 297 22.95 -26.06 4.14
C ASP A 297 21.77 -27.04 4.07
N ARG A 298 21.35 -27.61 5.21
CA ARG A 298 20.12 -28.43 5.31
C ARG A 298 18.85 -27.60 5.23
N SER A 299 18.93 -26.31 5.55
CA SER A 299 17.78 -25.43 5.74
C SER A 299 17.63 -24.41 4.60
N TRP A 300 18.74 -24.04 3.97
CA TRP A 300 18.87 -22.95 2.99
C TRP A 300 19.65 -23.44 1.78
N ILE A 301 19.18 -23.09 0.59
CA ILE A 301 19.88 -23.43 -0.67
C ILE A 301 20.52 -22.21 -1.35
N LYS A 302 20.19 -21.01 -0.86
CA LYS A 302 20.68 -19.73 -1.33
C LYS A 302 20.85 -18.78 -0.15
N PHE A 303 21.86 -17.95 -0.27
CA PHE A 303 22.20 -16.92 0.70
C PHE A 303 22.31 -15.59 -0.04
N ALA A 304 21.96 -14.49 0.61
CA ALA A 304 22.16 -13.17 0.04
C ALA A 304 22.52 -12.14 1.09
N ASN A 305 23.21 -11.08 0.67
CA ASN A 305 23.32 -9.88 1.49
C ASN A 305 23.19 -8.59 0.69
N ILE A 306 22.79 -7.54 1.38
CA ILE A 306 22.69 -6.18 0.85
C ILE A 306 22.94 -5.17 1.97
N ARG A 307 23.66 -4.10 1.64
CA ARG A 307 23.80 -2.93 2.47
C ARG A 307 22.84 -1.85 1.95
N PHE A 308 22.09 -1.23 2.84
CA PHE A 308 21.10 -0.20 2.49
C PHE A 308 21.40 1.12 3.22
N ASP A 309 20.60 2.17 3.04
CA ASP A 309 20.87 3.53 3.51
C ASP A 309 22.11 4.19 2.90
N THR A 310 22.30 3.97 1.60
CA THR A 310 23.38 4.57 0.81
C THR A 310 22.82 5.59 -0.17
N VAL A 311 23.58 6.66 -0.47
CA VAL A 311 23.18 7.68 -1.47
C VAL A 311 23.03 7.04 -2.85
N ASN A 312 23.94 6.13 -3.19
CA ASN A 312 23.88 5.33 -4.40
C ASN A 312 23.51 3.90 -4.00
N GLU A 313 22.30 3.49 -4.34
CA GLU A 313 21.71 2.22 -3.94
C GLU A 313 22.61 1.03 -4.30
N ASP A 314 22.89 0.18 -3.31
CA ASP A 314 23.70 -1.03 -3.50
C ASP A 314 22.90 -2.16 -4.16
N SER A 315 23.61 -3.15 -4.71
CA SER A 315 23.01 -4.34 -5.33
C SER A 315 22.86 -5.48 -4.33
N ILE A 316 21.84 -6.33 -4.51
CA ILE A 316 21.75 -7.58 -3.73
C ILE A 316 22.77 -8.55 -4.29
N GLN A 317 23.43 -9.25 -3.39
CA GLN A 317 24.56 -10.11 -3.72
C GLN A 317 24.19 -11.52 -3.31
N TYR A 318 24.18 -12.43 -4.27
CA TYR A 318 23.67 -13.79 -4.10
C TYR A 318 24.80 -14.81 -4.07
N HIS A 319 24.67 -15.76 -3.15
CA HIS A 319 25.69 -16.75 -2.82
C HIS A 319 25.07 -18.14 -2.71
N ASN A 320 25.89 -19.16 -2.93
CA ASN A 320 25.49 -20.56 -2.84
C ASN A 320 25.87 -21.19 -1.49
N THR A 321 26.84 -20.61 -0.79
CA THR A 321 27.33 -21.14 0.49
C THR A 321 27.38 -20.07 1.56
N TRP A 322 27.35 -20.51 2.83
CA TRP A 322 27.53 -19.64 3.98
C TRP A 322 28.90 -18.94 4.00
N ASP A 323 29.96 -19.62 3.55
CA ASP A 323 31.31 -19.06 3.50
C ASP A 323 31.44 -17.97 2.42
N GLU A 324 30.79 -18.14 1.26
CA GLU A 324 30.70 -17.08 0.24
C GLU A 324 29.97 -15.85 0.79
N LEU A 325 28.87 -16.05 1.52
CA LEU A 325 28.16 -14.97 2.21
C LEU A 325 29.07 -14.24 3.22
N ASP A 326 29.82 -14.98 4.04
CA ASP A 326 30.77 -14.42 5.02
C ASP A 326 31.82 -13.53 4.36
N LEU A 327 32.48 -14.03 3.31
CA LEU A 327 33.45 -13.25 2.54
C LEU A 327 32.80 -11.98 1.98
N SER A 328 31.57 -12.08 1.49
CA SER A 328 30.83 -10.96 0.91
C SER A 328 30.47 -9.89 1.94
N ILE A 329 30.06 -10.29 3.14
CA ILE A 329 29.73 -9.36 4.23
C ILE A 329 30.98 -8.68 4.75
N ARG A 330 32.07 -9.44 5.00
CA ARG A 330 33.36 -8.87 5.47
C ARG A 330 33.96 -7.88 4.47
N ALA A 331 33.72 -8.08 3.17
CA ALA A 331 34.18 -7.16 2.12
C ALA A 331 33.30 -5.90 1.98
N ARG A 332 32.08 -5.89 2.55
CA ARG A 332 31.10 -4.81 2.41
C ARG A 332 30.53 -4.39 3.75
N LEU A 333 31.40 -4.13 4.72
CA LEU A 333 31.02 -3.54 6.00
C LEU A 333 30.38 -2.14 5.78
N PRO A 334 29.59 -1.64 6.74
CA PRO A 334 29.14 -0.25 6.74
C PRO A 334 30.29 0.73 6.43
N ASP A 335 30.03 1.70 5.54
CA ASP A 335 30.99 2.73 5.16
C ASP A 335 30.31 4.11 5.25
N PRO A 336 30.64 4.92 6.28
CA PRO A 336 30.02 6.23 6.49
C PRO A 336 30.11 7.17 5.29
N SER A 337 31.09 6.99 4.39
CA SER A 337 31.25 7.84 3.20
C SER A 337 30.17 7.60 2.13
N LEU A 338 29.43 6.49 2.22
CA LEU A 338 28.36 6.13 1.28
C LEU A 338 26.97 6.53 1.77
N GLY A 339 26.84 6.91 3.05
CA GLY A 339 25.56 7.15 3.72
C GLY A 339 24.95 8.52 3.43
N PHE A 340 23.71 8.70 3.89
CA PHE A 340 23.01 9.98 3.73
C PHE A 340 23.65 11.09 4.58
N ASN A 341 23.68 12.31 4.06
CA ASN A 341 24.27 13.47 4.73
C ASN A 341 23.30 14.22 5.67
N THR A 342 22.06 13.74 5.82
CA THR A 342 21.06 14.36 6.72
C THR A 342 20.27 13.31 7.49
N SER A 343 19.77 13.68 8.68
CA SER A 343 18.84 12.86 9.47
C SER A 343 17.39 12.94 8.99
N ALA A 344 17.06 13.86 8.08
CA ALA A 344 15.70 14.02 7.53
C ALA A 344 15.36 12.96 6.47
N THR A 345 16.38 12.44 5.78
CA THR A 345 16.22 11.32 4.84
C THR A 345 15.85 10.05 5.62
N GLY A 346 14.72 9.44 5.27
CA GLY A 346 14.31 8.15 5.82
C GLY A 346 15.10 7.01 5.19
N SER A 347 15.06 5.85 5.85
CA SER A 347 15.70 4.64 5.35
C SER A 347 15.03 4.09 4.11
N ASP A 348 15.83 3.54 3.19
CA ASP A 348 15.35 2.80 2.02
C ASP A 348 15.12 1.31 2.32
N VAL A 349 15.05 0.91 3.59
CA VAL A 349 14.82 -0.47 4.04
C VAL A 349 13.60 -1.12 3.39
N LEU A 350 12.46 -0.43 3.29
CA LEU A 350 11.24 -0.98 2.69
C LEU A 350 11.43 -1.25 1.19
N LYS A 351 12.15 -0.37 0.49
CA LYS A 351 12.53 -0.55 -0.90
C LYS A 351 13.50 -1.71 -1.06
N THR A 352 14.45 -1.87 -0.14
CA THR A 352 15.41 -2.98 -0.11
C THR A 352 14.72 -4.33 0.08
N ILE A 353 13.74 -4.41 0.98
CA ILE A 353 12.89 -5.60 1.14
C ILE A 353 12.15 -5.87 -0.18
N GLU A 354 11.50 -4.87 -0.76
CA GLU A 354 10.77 -5.04 -2.02
C GLU A 354 11.67 -5.49 -3.18
N LYS A 355 12.89 -4.94 -3.27
CA LYS A 355 13.90 -5.35 -4.26
C LYS A 355 14.26 -6.83 -4.14
N PHE A 356 14.37 -7.35 -2.90
CA PHE A 356 14.53 -8.78 -2.70
C PHE A 356 13.28 -9.54 -3.13
N VAL A 357 12.08 -9.08 -2.78
CA VAL A 357 10.85 -9.80 -3.14
C VAL A 357 10.61 -9.83 -4.67
N ASP A 358 11.11 -8.82 -5.39
CA ASP A 358 10.99 -8.74 -6.86
C ASP A 358 12.16 -9.42 -7.60
N ASN A 359 13.04 -10.14 -6.90
CA ASN A 359 14.22 -10.76 -7.49
C ASN A 359 13.90 -12.03 -8.32
N THR A 360 14.81 -12.37 -9.23
CA THR A 360 14.75 -13.60 -10.04
C THR A 360 15.93 -14.54 -9.82
N GLU A 361 16.86 -14.20 -8.93
CA GLU A 361 18.12 -14.92 -8.70
C GLU A 361 18.05 -15.98 -7.59
N ALA A 362 17.14 -15.81 -6.63
CA ALA A 362 17.00 -16.67 -5.47
C ALA A 362 15.54 -17.00 -5.15
N PRO A 363 15.24 -18.24 -4.67
CA PRO A 363 13.89 -18.63 -4.28
C PRO A 363 13.29 -17.73 -3.21
N LEU A 364 12.02 -17.37 -3.38
CA LEU A 364 11.29 -16.51 -2.44
C LEU A 364 10.50 -17.30 -1.38
N CYS A 365 9.98 -18.47 -1.75
CA CYS A 365 9.05 -19.21 -0.90
C CYS A 365 9.68 -19.63 0.44
N GLY A 366 9.11 -19.15 1.55
CA GLY A 366 9.63 -19.41 2.88
C GLY A 366 10.98 -18.75 3.18
N ALA A 367 11.39 -17.76 2.38
CA ALA A 367 12.64 -17.04 2.61
C ALA A 367 12.62 -16.27 3.94
N ARG A 368 13.83 -15.96 4.43
CA ARG A 368 14.01 -15.20 5.67
C ARG A 368 14.92 -14.03 5.44
N MET A 369 14.55 -12.90 6.03
CA MET A 369 15.39 -11.70 6.03
C MET A 369 15.72 -11.34 7.47
N PHE A 370 17.02 -11.23 7.75
CA PHE A 370 17.57 -10.64 8.97
C PHE A 370 18.00 -9.22 8.61
N ILE A 371 17.33 -8.23 9.18
CA ILE A 371 17.42 -6.83 8.75
C ILE A 371 17.86 -5.99 9.93
N PHE A 372 19.02 -5.33 9.82
CA PHE A 372 19.58 -4.47 10.87
C PHE A 372 19.40 -3.02 10.48
N VAL A 373 18.63 -2.28 11.28
CA VAL A 373 18.11 -0.96 10.96
C VAL A 373 18.62 0.07 11.96
N GLU A 374 19.46 0.98 11.49
CA GLU A 374 19.96 2.12 12.29
C GLU A 374 19.25 3.44 11.95
N ARG A 375 18.45 3.45 10.87
CA ARG A 375 17.65 4.59 10.39
C ARG A 375 16.22 4.15 10.12
N TYR A 376 15.22 4.93 10.55
CA TYR A 376 13.82 4.56 10.33
C TYR A 376 13.34 4.94 8.93
N PRO A 377 12.34 4.24 8.35
CA PRO A 377 11.70 4.70 7.13
C PRO A 377 10.87 5.96 7.37
N ASN A 378 10.56 6.69 6.30
CA ASN A 378 9.59 7.79 6.32
C ASN A 378 8.24 7.38 5.73
N GLU A 379 8.21 6.31 4.95
CA GLU A 379 7.01 5.74 4.37
C GLU A 379 6.25 4.96 5.44
N VAL A 380 4.93 5.11 5.42
CA VAL A 380 4.01 4.42 6.37
C VAL A 380 3.07 3.44 5.68
N ASN A 381 2.97 3.47 4.34
CA ASN A 381 2.11 2.56 3.59
C ASN A 381 2.89 1.32 3.16
N ILE A 382 2.53 0.17 3.75
CA ILE A 382 3.19 -1.11 3.54
C ILE A 382 2.27 -2.19 2.97
N ASP A 383 1.02 -1.88 2.60
CA ASP A 383 0.02 -2.89 2.22
C ASP A 383 0.46 -3.74 1.02
N ARG A 384 1.06 -3.11 0.01
CA ARG A 384 1.61 -3.81 -1.16
C ARG A 384 2.73 -4.78 -0.75
N LEU A 385 3.63 -4.30 0.10
CA LEU A 385 4.78 -5.09 0.55
C LEU A 385 4.33 -6.27 1.42
N VAL A 386 3.38 -6.06 2.32
CA VAL A 386 2.74 -7.13 3.12
C VAL A 386 2.14 -8.19 2.21
N ALA A 387 1.37 -7.80 1.18
CA ALA A 387 0.76 -8.75 0.25
C ALA A 387 1.81 -9.60 -0.48
N LYS A 388 2.89 -8.98 -0.98
CA LYS A 388 3.99 -9.69 -1.63
C LYS A 388 4.71 -10.66 -0.69
N LEU A 389 5.03 -10.22 0.53
CA LEU A 389 5.69 -11.06 1.54
C LEU A 389 4.83 -12.25 1.96
N ARG A 390 3.51 -12.04 2.15
CA ARG A 390 2.56 -13.11 2.47
C ARG A 390 2.41 -14.13 1.35
N ALA A 391 2.37 -13.69 0.09
CA ALA A 391 2.27 -14.57 -1.07
C ALA A 391 3.43 -15.58 -1.17
N HIS A 392 4.59 -15.23 -0.60
CA HIS A 392 5.78 -16.07 -0.57
C HIS A 392 6.14 -16.57 0.83
N HIS A 393 5.30 -16.33 1.84
CA HIS A 393 5.57 -16.71 3.24
C HIS A 393 6.96 -16.26 3.74
N ILE A 394 7.39 -15.06 3.36
CA ILE A 394 8.69 -14.50 3.74
C ILE A 394 8.60 -13.99 5.18
N LEU A 395 9.51 -14.46 6.03
CA LEU A 395 9.60 -14.03 7.43
C LEU A 395 10.67 -12.96 7.60
N LEU A 396 10.29 -11.86 8.24
CA LEU A 396 11.19 -10.76 8.55
C LEU A 396 11.60 -10.81 10.03
N PHE A 397 12.90 -10.77 10.28
CA PHE A 397 13.50 -10.53 11.59
C PHE A 397 14.17 -9.18 11.51
N ILE A 398 13.47 -8.15 11.98
CA ILE A 398 13.92 -6.77 11.90
C ILE A 398 14.50 -6.40 13.27
N TYR A 399 15.77 -6.04 13.31
CA TYR A 399 16.46 -5.50 14.46
C TYR A 399 16.54 -4.00 14.28
N VAL A 400 15.91 -3.24 15.18
CA VAL A 400 15.75 -1.79 15.08
C VAL A 400 16.47 -1.13 16.25
N THR A 401 17.36 -0.19 15.97
CA THR A 401 18.00 0.61 17.03
C THR A 401 16.97 1.44 17.80
N ASP A 402 17.19 1.67 19.09
CA ASP A 402 16.39 2.63 19.87
C ASP A 402 16.86 4.08 19.74
N THR A 403 18.00 4.29 19.08
CA THR A 403 18.66 5.60 18.89
C THR A 403 18.94 5.86 17.41
N PRO A 404 17.90 6.06 16.58
CA PRO A 404 18.06 6.15 15.13
C PRO A 404 18.89 7.35 14.69
N THR A 405 19.67 7.17 13.63
CA THR A 405 20.44 8.24 12.96
C THR A 405 19.55 9.18 12.14
N GLY A 406 18.34 8.75 11.79
CA GLY A 406 17.37 9.53 11.03
C GLY A 406 16.05 8.79 10.77
N GLY A 407 15.17 9.45 10.02
CA GLY A 407 13.83 8.96 9.74
C GLY A 407 12.86 9.08 10.92
N LEU A 408 11.61 8.68 10.70
CA LEU A 408 10.52 9.02 11.62
C LEU A 408 9.69 7.83 12.12
N HIS A 409 9.57 6.75 11.35
CA HIS A 409 8.48 5.78 11.55
C HIS A 409 8.96 4.35 11.85
N SER A 410 9.48 4.10 13.05
CA SER A 410 9.82 2.74 13.50
C SER A 410 8.60 1.82 13.62
N GLU A 411 7.43 2.39 13.94
CA GLU A 411 6.16 1.66 14.03
C GLU A 411 5.80 0.99 12.70
N THR A 412 6.24 1.54 11.57
CA THR A 412 6.01 0.94 10.25
C THR A 412 6.72 -0.41 10.12
N LEU A 413 7.94 -0.53 10.65
CA LEU A 413 8.69 -1.79 10.64
C LEU A 413 8.04 -2.82 11.56
N TYR A 414 7.54 -2.38 12.72
CA TYR A 414 6.82 -3.24 13.65
C TYR A 414 5.48 -3.74 13.09
N ASP A 415 4.72 -2.88 12.40
CA ASP A 415 3.49 -3.28 11.72
C ASP A 415 3.79 -4.28 10.59
N LEU A 416 4.83 -4.02 9.80
CA LEU A 416 5.26 -4.90 8.72
C LEU A 416 5.59 -6.31 9.22
N SER A 417 6.38 -6.44 10.28
CA SER A 417 6.72 -7.75 10.84
C SER A 417 5.50 -8.44 11.45
N SER A 418 4.64 -7.69 12.17
CA SER A 418 3.43 -8.24 12.78
C SER A 418 2.49 -8.82 11.72
N ARG A 419 2.24 -8.08 10.65
CA ARG A 419 1.36 -8.48 9.55
C ARG A 419 1.97 -9.58 8.68
N THR A 420 3.26 -9.88 8.78
CA THR A 420 3.92 -10.92 7.97
C THR A 420 4.38 -12.11 8.80
N ASN A 421 3.90 -12.24 10.04
CA ASN A 421 4.31 -13.26 11.02
C ASN A 421 5.81 -13.21 11.39
N GLY A 422 6.52 -12.15 11.00
CA GLY A 422 7.88 -11.85 11.42
C GLY A 422 7.95 -11.33 12.85
N MET A 423 9.14 -10.85 13.22
CA MET A 423 9.43 -10.19 14.49
C MET A 423 10.23 -8.90 14.28
N CYS A 424 9.89 -7.85 15.03
CA CYS A 424 10.60 -6.56 15.00
C CYS A 424 11.09 -6.23 16.41
N MET A 425 12.39 -6.41 16.64
CA MET A 425 13.01 -6.33 17.94
C MET A 425 13.78 -5.02 18.06
N PHE A 426 13.59 -4.30 19.17
CA PHE A 426 14.30 -3.07 19.46
C PHE A 426 15.50 -3.34 20.35
N TYR A 427 16.68 -2.91 19.92
CA TYR A 427 17.94 -3.02 20.66
C TYR A 427 18.54 -1.65 20.95
N LYS A 428 19.29 -1.59 22.05
CA LYS A 428 20.07 -0.40 22.42
C LYS A 428 21.54 -0.47 22.00
N ASP A 429 22.09 -1.67 21.91
CA ASP A 429 23.51 -1.95 21.60
C ASP A 429 23.54 -3.23 20.76
N ALA A 430 24.27 -3.27 19.64
CA ALA A 430 24.28 -4.43 18.75
C ALA A 430 24.91 -5.66 19.41
N ARG A 431 25.73 -5.51 20.47
CA ARG A 431 26.20 -6.65 21.29
C ARG A 431 25.05 -7.43 21.92
N SER A 432 23.90 -6.78 22.15
CA SER A 432 22.71 -7.48 22.65
C SER A 432 22.13 -8.49 21.64
N LEU A 433 22.50 -8.37 20.36
CA LEU A 433 22.05 -9.23 19.26
C LEU A 433 22.79 -10.57 19.22
N GLU A 434 23.98 -10.68 19.85
CA GLU A 434 24.83 -11.88 19.87
C GLU A 434 24.04 -13.11 20.33
N SER A 435 23.23 -12.97 21.36
CA SER A 435 22.54 -14.11 21.97
C SER A 435 21.35 -14.72 21.18
N ASN A 436 21.09 -14.27 19.94
CA ASN A 436 19.96 -14.72 19.10
C ASN A 436 20.37 -15.54 17.87
N ALA A 437 21.64 -15.96 17.76
CA ALA A 437 22.14 -16.73 16.61
C ALA A 437 21.43 -18.11 16.44
N ALA A 438 20.87 -18.69 17.51
CA ALA A 438 20.30 -20.05 17.50
C ALA A 438 19.02 -20.26 16.67
N ILE A 439 18.50 -19.22 15.98
CA ILE A 439 17.15 -19.20 15.40
C ILE A 439 17.17 -19.35 13.87
N ARG A 440 18.34 -19.27 13.22
CA ARG A 440 18.40 -19.15 11.75
C ARG A 440 17.73 -20.31 11.04
N GLY A 441 17.84 -21.55 11.54
CA GLY A 441 17.23 -22.75 10.95
C GLY A 441 15.85 -23.16 11.50
N GLN A 442 15.36 -22.56 12.60
CA GLN A 442 14.12 -22.99 13.25
C GLN A 442 12.88 -22.56 12.46
N LYS A 443 11.89 -23.41 12.26
CA LYS A 443 10.67 -23.16 11.50
C LYS A 443 9.55 -22.59 12.38
N LEU A 444 8.72 -21.69 11.82
CA LEU A 444 7.63 -21.03 12.52
C LEU A 444 6.37 -21.90 12.48
N HIS A 445 5.94 -22.41 13.64
CA HIS A 445 4.78 -23.31 13.76
C HIS A 445 3.52 -22.60 14.27
N TYR A 446 3.67 -21.44 14.91
CA TYR A 446 2.56 -20.68 15.46
C TYR A 446 2.92 -19.20 15.53
N ALA A 447 1.95 -18.34 15.22
CA ALA A 447 2.08 -16.89 15.32
C ALA A 447 0.75 -16.29 15.79
N THR A 448 0.82 -15.34 16.72
CA THR A 448 -0.30 -14.48 17.11
C THR A 448 0.19 -13.09 17.53
N ASN A 449 -0.66 -12.09 17.39
CA ASN A 449 -0.37 -10.67 17.61
C ASN A 449 -1.42 -10.03 18.55
N PRO A 450 -1.56 -10.50 19.82
CA PRO A 450 -2.55 -9.96 20.74
C PRO A 450 -2.37 -8.46 20.99
N LYS A 451 -3.48 -7.72 20.99
CA LYS A 451 -3.55 -6.30 21.37
C LYS A 451 -3.83 -6.18 22.87
N VAL A 452 -2.97 -5.47 23.59
CA VAL A 452 -2.97 -5.38 25.06
C VAL A 452 -2.82 -3.93 25.54
N SER A 453 -3.33 -3.59 26.72
CA SER A 453 -3.23 -2.25 27.31
C SER A 453 -3.27 -2.32 28.83
N GLY A 454 -2.41 -1.55 29.52
CA GLY A 454 -2.34 -1.53 30.98
C GLY A 454 -1.90 -2.86 31.57
N ARG A 455 -2.62 -3.34 32.58
CA ARG A 455 -2.36 -4.61 33.26
C ARG A 455 -3.53 -5.55 33.06
N GLY A 456 -3.25 -6.78 32.67
CA GLY A 456 -4.32 -7.74 32.39
C GLY A 456 -3.84 -9.12 31.98
N SER A 457 -4.79 -9.90 31.46
CA SER A 457 -4.57 -11.22 30.91
C SER A 457 -5.34 -11.37 29.61
N VAL A 458 -4.78 -12.10 28.65
CA VAL A 458 -5.41 -12.43 27.38
C VAL A 458 -5.29 -13.93 27.11
N GLN A 459 -6.37 -14.54 26.63
CA GLN A 459 -6.35 -15.91 26.14
C GLN A 459 -5.79 -15.91 24.73
N LEU A 460 -4.77 -16.74 24.49
CA LEU A 460 -4.16 -16.88 23.17
C LEU A 460 -4.72 -18.10 22.43
N PRO A 461 -4.70 -18.12 21.09
CA PRO A 461 -4.97 -19.32 20.33
C PRO A 461 -3.97 -20.41 20.71
N VAL A 462 -4.42 -21.66 20.77
CA VAL A 462 -3.55 -22.79 21.15
C VAL A 462 -2.81 -23.32 19.92
N PRO A 463 -1.47 -23.47 19.95
CA PRO A 463 -0.69 -24.06 18.87
C PRO A 463 -1.18 -25.48 18.53
N GLN A 464 -1.43 -25.75 17.25
CA GLN A 464 -1.89 -27.06 16.76
C GLN A 464 -0.71 -27.99 16.49
N VAL A 465 0.09 -28.25 17.54
CA VAL A 465 1.26 -29.14 17.50
C VAL A 465 1.06 -30.31 18.47
N PRO A 466 1.37 -31.56 18.06
CA PRO A 466 1.11 -32.73 18.88
C PRO A 466 2.08 -32.87 20.07
N SER A 467 3.24 -32.22 20.00
CA SER A 467 4.28 -32.24 21.01
C SER A 467 5.04 -30.92 21.02
N LEU A 468 5.34 -30.40 22.20
CA LEU A 468 6.11 -29.16 22.39
C LEU A 468 7.57 -29.38 22.77
N ALA A 469 8.04 -30.62 22.83
CA ALA A 469 9.42 -30.90 23.21
C ALA A 469 10.39 -30.26 22.20
N GLY A 470 11.28 -29.39 22.70
CA GLY A 470 12.24 -28.65 21.88
C GLY A 470 11.66 -27.45 21.13
N PHE A 471 10.39 -27.10 21.36
CA PHE A 471 9.83 -25.85 20.86
C PHE A 471 10.22 -24.69 21.77
N SER A 472 10.26 -23.48 21.21
CA SER A 472 10.52 -22.26 21.96
C SER A 472 9.48 -21.20 21.62
N PHE A 473 8.90 -20.57 22.65
CA PHE A 473 8.12 -19.35 22.49
C PHE A 473 9.06 -18.16 22.40
N HIS A 474 8.80 -17.29 21.45
CA HIS A 474 9.57 -16.09 21.16
C HIS A 474 8.59 -14.92 21.24
N LEU A 475 8.91 -13.93 22.06
CA LEU A 475 8.01 -12.81 22.33
C LEU A 475 8.71 -11.50 22.06
N VAL A 476 8.02 -10.57 21.40
CA VAL A 476 8.37 -9.15 21.38
C VAL A 476 7.24 -8.37 22.04
N VAL A 477 7.57 -7.65 23.11
CA VAL A 477 6.56 -7.12 24.05
C VAL A 477 6.18 -5.66 23.80
N GLU A 478 6.97 -4.88 23.07
CA GLU A 478 6.69 -3.46 22.89
C GLU A 478 6.91 -3.05 21.43
N ASP A 479 6.02 -2.20 20.90
CA ASP A 479 6.04 -1.66 19.53
C ASP A 479 7.09 -0.55 19.36
N GLY A 480 8.18 -0.65 20.12
CA GLY A 480 9.22 0.35 20.28
C GLY A 480 10.24 -0.07 21.36
N PRO A 481 11.18 0.83 21.69
CA PRO A 481 12.11 0.63 22.81
C PRO A 481 11.38 0.42 24.13
N LEU A 482 11.91 -0.44 25.00
CA LEU A 482 11.33 -0.75 26.31
C LEU A 482 11.23 0.53 27.17
N LYS A 483 10.00 1.01 27.38
CA LYS A 483 9.74 2.23 28.17
C LYS A 483 8.71 2.00 29.26
N PHE A 484 7.66 1.25 28.94
CA PHE A 484 6.50 1.10 29.84
C PHE A 484 6.28 -0.35 30.26
N PHE A 485 7.00 -1.30 29.67
CA PHE A 485 6.94 -2.70 30.04
C PHE A 485 7.39 -2.96 31.48
N GLU A 486 6.55 -3.64 32.26
CA GLU A 486 6.85 -4.05 33.64
C GLU A 486 7.01 -5.57 33.79
N GLY A 487 6.36 -6.36 32.93
CA GLY A 487 6.47 -7.82 32.97
C GLY A 487 5.46 -8.54 32.08
N VAL A 488 5.80 -9.76 31.68
CA VAL A 488 4.91 -10.69 30.98
C VAL A 488 5.15 -12.11 31.46
N ASN A 489 4.06 -12.84 31.71
CA ASN A 489 4.10 -14.25 32.05
C ASN A 489 3.28 -15.02 31.00
N LEU A 490 3.84 -16.09 30.46
CA LEU A 490 3.07 -17.09 29.72
C LEU A 490 2.57 -18.15 30.69
N SER A 491 1.30 -18.52 30.54
CA SER A 491 0.65 -19.57 31.30
C SER A 491 0.03 -20.58 30.34
N TRP A 492 0.34 -21.86 30.49
CA TRP A 492 -0.17 -22.92 29.63
C TRP A 492 -0.54 -24.17 30.40
N ILE A 493 -1.45 -24.97 29.84
CA ILE A 493 -1.88 -26.25 30.38
C ILE A 493 -1.66 -27.30 29.31
N TYR A 494 -1.03 -28.42 29.66
CA TYR A 494 -0.86 -29.54 28.75
C TYR A 494 -2.14 -30.37 28.67
N SER A 495 -2.37 -31.05 27.55
CA SER A 495 -3.60 -31.83 27.33
C SER A 495 -3.72 -33.00 28.31
N THR A 496 -2.61 -33.62 28.70
CA THR A 496 -2.60 -34.77 29.63
C THR A 496 -2.33 -34.38 31.08
N TRP A 497 -1.94 -33.13 31.35
CA TRP A 497 -1.62 -32.64 32.69
C TRP A 497 -2.35 -31.32 32.99
N PRO A 498 -3.38 -31.34 33.88
CA PRO A 498 -4.28 -30.20 34.07
C PRO A 498 -3.69 -29.07 34.92
N GLU A 499 -2.49 -29.25 35.49
CA GLU A 499 -1.84 -28.21 36.29
C GLU A 499 -1.28 -27.10 35.37
N PRO A 500 -1.61 -25.82 35.64
CA PRO A 500 -1.09 -24.72 34.86
C PRO A 500 0.40 -24.51 35.13
N MET A 501 1.18 -24.50 34.06
CA MET A 501 2.55 -23.99 34.08
C MET A 501 2.53 -22.48 33.86
N VAL A 502 3.32 -21.75 34.65
CA VAL A 502 3.48 -20.30 34.49
C VAL A 502 4.97 -20.00 34.47
N GLN A 503 5.42 -19.24 33.48
CA GLN A 503 6.80 -18.79 33.38
C GLN A 503 6.85 -17.32 33.00
N ALA A 504 7.63 -16.56 33.77
CA ALA A 504 7.98 -15.19 33.43
C ALA A 504 8.90 -15.20 32.20
N VAL A 505 8.63 -14.30 31.26
CA VAL A 505 9.51 -14.11 30.11
C VAL A 505 10.66 -13.20 30.55
N ASP A 506 11.86 -13.77 30.60
CA ASP A 506 13.07 -13.03 30.90
C ASP A 506 13.50 -12.22 29.68
N LEU A 507 13.32 -10.90 29.74
CA LEU A 507 13.82 -10.00 28.71
C LEU A 507 15.28 -9.68 28.99
N LYS A 508 16.10 -9.66 27.94
CA LYS A 508 17.45 -9.12 28.07
C LYS A 508 17.31 -7.61 28.32
N TYR A 509 17.98 -7.07 29.34
CA TYR A 509 17.79 -5.70 29.87
C TYR A 509 17.78 -4.55 28.84
N THR A 510 18.29 -4.77 27.63
CA THR A 510 18.39 -3.80 26.52
C THR A 510 17.62 -4.21 25.26
N PHE A 511 16.75 -5.22 25.37
CA PHE A 511 16.10 -5.87 24.24
C PHE A 511 14.64 -6.18 24.58
N ASN A 512 13.69 -5.74 23.75
CA ASN A 512 12.26 -5.95 23.99
C ASN A 512 11.78 -7.38 23.67
N TYR A 513 12.68 -8.36 23.71
CA TYR A 513 12.44 -9.72 23.26
C TYR A 513 12.92 -10.75 24.27
N GLY A 514 12.16 -11.85 24.38
CA GLY A 514 12.45 -12.95 25.28
C GLY A 514 12.04 -14.32 24.72
N ILE A 515 12.61 -15.36 25.32
CA ILE A 515 12.46 -16.75 24.88
C ILE A 515 12.01 -17.61 26.07
N ILE A 516 11.08 -18.54 25.82
CA ILE A 516 10.73 -19.63 26.73
C ILE A 516 10.89 -20.96 26.00
N ASP A 517 11.82 -21.80 26.46
CA ASP A 517 12.02 -23.15 25.94
C ASP A 517 11.06 -24.16 26.58
N LEU A 518 10.51 -25.03 25.75
CA LEU A 518 9.54 -26.05 26.13
C LEU A 518 10.17 -27.44 26.01
N TRP A 519 9.92 -28.28 27.01
CA TRP A 519 10.60 -29.57 27.16
C TRP A 519 9.64 -30.76 27.19
N GLN A 520 8.33 -30.51 27.26
CA GLN A 520 7.35 -31.58 27.46
C GLN A 520 6.83 -32.15 26.16
N VAL A 521 6.72 -33.48 26.13
CA VAL A 521 6.20 -34.24 25.00
C VAL A 521 4.68 -34.31 25.06
N ASP A 522 4.02 -33.16 25.03
CA ASP A 522 2.56 -33.06 25.00
C ASP A 522 2.10 -31.83 24.20
N SER A 523 0.87 -31.88 23.74
CA SER A 523 0.13 -30.75 23.18
C SER A 523 -0.42 -29.85 24.27
N LEU A 524 -0.77 -28.61 23.91
CA LEU A 524 -1.46 -27.70 24.82
C LEU A 524 -2.97 -27.83 24.70
N SER A 525 -3.66 -27.68 25.83
CA SER A 525 -5.12 -27.49 25.89
C SER A 525 -5.49 -26.04 26.15
N ASN A 526 -4.60 -25.26 26.76
CA ASN A 526 -4.80 -23.85 27.07
C ASN A 526 -3.47 -23.07 26.98
N LEU A 527 -3.55 -21.83 26.47
CA LEU A 527 -2.44 -20.87 26.46
C LEU A 527 -2.97 -19.46 26.74
N SER A 528 -2.43 -18.79 27.75
CA SER A 528 -2.76 -17.42 28.11
C SER A 528 -1.50 -16.60 28.40
N MET A 529 -1.63 -15.29 28.32
CA MET A 529 -0.56 -14.34 28.57
C MET A 529 -1.04 -13.27 29.54
N GLN A 530 -0.35 -13.16 30.68
CA GLN A 530 -0.52 -12.04 31.60
C GLN A 530 0.52 -10.98 31.27
N TYR A 531 0.10 -9.72 31.24
CA TYR A 531 0.95 -8.61 30.86
C TYR A 531 0.76 -7.42 31.81
N SER A 532 1.83 -6.65 31.99
CA SER A 532 1.84 -5.44 32.80
C SER A 532 2.62 -4.34 32.11
N TYR A 533 1.93 -3.24 31.81
CA TYR A 533 2.52 -1.98 31.38
C TYR A 533 2.15 -0.87 32.37
N SER A 534 3.05 0.09 32.54
CA SER A 534 2.85 1.24 33.43
C SER A 534 1.85 2.26 32.86
N ASP A 535 1.51 2.18 31.57
CA ASP A 535 0.58 3.06 30.86
C ASP A 535 -0.58 2.28 30.21
N GLU A 536 -1.55 3.01 29.63
CA GLU A 536 -2.75 2.43 29.00
C GLU A 536 -2.71 2.45 27.45
N LYS A 537 -1.55 2.73 26.84
CA LYS A 537 -1.42 2.66 25.38
C LYS A 537 -1.66 1.22 24.90
N VAL A 538 -2.51 1.06 23.89
CA VAL A 538 -2.71 -0.23 23.22
C VAL A 538 -1.46 -0.57 22.42
N ARG A 539 -0.92 -1.77 22.66
CA ARG A 539 0.25 -2.31 21.95
C ARG A 539 -0.07 -3.68 21.39
N THR A 540 0.61 -4.04 20.31
CA THR A 540 0.59 -5.38 19.74
C THR A 540 1.80 -6.15 20.26
N VAL A 541 1.59 -7.30 20.91
CA VAL A 541 2.69 -8.20 21.33
C VAL A 541 2.87 -9.27 20.26
N GLN A 542 4.08 -9.50 19.77
CA GLN A 542 4.35 -10.56 18.79
C GLN A 542 4.70 -11.84 19.52
N VAL A 543 3.88 -12.88 19.44
CA VAL A 543 4.16 -14.20 20.02
C VAL A 543 4.35 -15.21 18.90
N ARG A 544 5.47 -15.93 18.91
CA ARG A 544 5.84 -16.93 17.90
C ARG A 544 6.27 -18.23 18.57
N LEU A 545 6.06 -19.35 17.90
CA LEU A 545 6.57 -20.65 18.33
C LEU A 545 7.48 -21.23 17.25
N TYR A 546 8.71 -21.54 17.63
CA TYR A 546 9.75 -22.02 16.72
C TYR A 546 10.29 -23.39 17.13
N ASN A 547 10.60 -24.23 16.13
CA ASN A 547 11.25 -25.54 16.31
C ASN A 547 11.89 -26.02 15.00
N TYR A 548 12.82 -26.98 15.04
CA TYR A 548 13.51 -27.49 13.85
C TYR A 548 12.69 -28.49 13.01
N ASP A 549 11.59 -29.01 13.55
CA ASP A 549 10.74 -30.02 12.94
C ASP A 549 10.14 -29.53 11.61
N PRO A 550 9.87 -30.45 10.66
CA PRO A 550 9.17 -30.13 9.42
C PRO A 550 7.85 -29.41 9.65
N LEU A 551 7.58 -28.40 8.80
CA LEU A 551 6.29 -27.73 8.77
C LEU A 551 5.32 -28.51 7.89
N LEU A 552 4.11 -28.75 8.39
CA LEU A 552 3.02 -29.36 7.64
C LEU A 552 2.21 -28.31 6.86
N SER A 553 2.05 -27.12 7.44
CA SER A 553 1.34 -25.98 6.84
C SER A 553 1.93 -24.66 7.34
N TRP A 554 1.64 -23.58 6.63
CA TRP A 554 2.01 -22.23 7.05
C TRP A 554 1.06 -21.74 8.16
N PRO A 555 1.57 -21.07 9.21
CA PRO A 555 0.72 -20.39 10.18
C PRO A 555 -0.17 -19.35 9.51
N ALA A 556 -1.40 -19.20 10.00
CA ALA A 556 -2.33 -18.19 9.52
C ALA A 556 -1.78 -16.77 9.77
N TYR A 557 -2.25 -15.82 8.96
CA TYR A 557 -1.99 -14.39 9.19
C TYR A 557 -3.13 -13.78 9.99
N GLU A 558 -2.79 -12.95 10.97
CA GLU A 558 -3.73 -12.10 11.68
C GLU A 558 -3.63 -10.68 11.09
N ASP A 559 -4.78 -10.05 10.83
CA ASP A 559 -4.91 -8.65 10.39
C ASP A 559 -5.39 -7.74 11.53
#